data_AF-A0A4Y2T2X4-F1
#
_entry.id   AF-A0A4Y2T2X4-F1
#
_cell.length_a   1.000
_cell.length_b   1.000
_cell.length_c   1.000
_cell.angle_alpha   90.00
_cell.angle_beta   90.00
_cell.angle_gamma   90.00
#
_symmetry.space_group_name_H-M   'P 1'
#
loop_
_entity.id
_entity.type
_entity.pdbx_description
1 polymer ?
#
loop_
_entity_poly.entity_id
_entity_poly.type
_entity_poly.pdbx_seq_one_letter_code
_entity_poly.pdbx_strand_id
1 'polypeptide(L)'
;MTIGSRARDNIDSYPLTAQNYVKVVDSPKKRFGRKEILAEYYVRELLSLIVKNATNLNSKLNKMQLYDKLESHLRSLESIDVTTDKYATALFQLVKSCIPGNLLRIWLRNPVVKKEEDKNSCGDKLLQLLLFLRAEVEGGKKDFVGKSWLQIQGSSESK
;
A
#
# COMPACT_ATOMS: atom_id res chain seq x y z
N MET A 1 -18.06 7.67 -13.23
CA MET A 1 -18.78 8.25 -12.07
C MET A 1 -20.16 7.63 -11.98
N THR A 2 -20.56 7.16 -10.81
CA THR A 2 -21.90 6.58 -10.60
C THR A 2 -22.97 7.68 -10.61
N ILE A 3 -24.14 7.35 -11.16
CA ILE A 3 -25.32 8.23 -11.19
C ILE A 3 -25.78 8.46 -9.73
N GLY A 4 -26.08 9.72 -9.37
CA GLY A 4 -26.49 10.11 -8.02
C GLY A 4 -25.35 10.24 -6.99
N SER A 5 -24.09 10.24 -7.43
CA SER A 5 -22.96 10.49 -6.51
C SER A 5 -22.78 11.99 -6.25
N ARG A 6 -22.42 12.35 -5.01
CA ARG A 6 -22.14 13.74 -4.62
C ARG A 6 -21.08 14.43 -5.49
N ALA A 7 -20.12 13.67 -6.03
CA ALA A 7 -19.12 14.18 -6.95
C ALA A 7 -19.73 14.54 -8.31
N ARG A 8 -20.72 13.77 -8.77
CA ARG A 8 -21.45 14.04 -10.01
C ARG A 8 -22.33 15.28 -9.86
N ASP A 9 -23.09 15.36 -8.78
CA ASP A 9 -23.93 16.55 -8.50
C ASP A 9 -23.08 17.83 -8.44
N ASN A 10 -21.85 17.74 -7.92
CA ASN A 10 -20.92 18.86 -7.89
C ASN A 10 -20.49 19.29 -9.30
N ILE A 11 -20.17 18.36 -10.20
CA ILE A 11 -19.80 18.66 -11.60
C ILE A 11 -21.00 19.18 -12.39
N ASP A 12 -22.16 18.52 -12.27
CA ASP A 12 -23.38 18.85 -13.01
C ASP A 12 -23.96 20.22 -12.60
N SER A 13 -23.54 20.78 -11.46
CA SER A 13 -23.94 22.13 -11.03
C SER A 13 -23.33 23.28 -11.86
N TYR A 14 -22.32 23.00 -12.68
CA TYR A 14 -21.66 24.01 -13.50
C TYR A 14 -22.30 24.10 -14.91
N PRO A 15 -22.68 25.31 -15.37
CA PRO A 15 -23.08 25.51 -16.76
C PRO A 15 -21.95 25.19 -17.75
N LEU A 16 -22.30 24.60 -18.91
CA LEU A 16 -21.39 24.25 -20.00
C LEU A 16 -20.85 25.50 -20.72
N THR A 17 -19.91 26.18 -20.08
CA THR A 17 -19.21 27.34 -20.66
C THR A 17 -17.70 27.17 -20.58
N ALA A 18 -16.97 27.78 -21.53
CA ALA A 18 -15.52 27.69 -21.60
C ALA A 18 -14.83 28.16 -20.29
N GLN A 19 -15.38 29.18 -19.65
CA GLN A 19 -14.86 29.74 -18.39
C GLN A 19 -15.04 28.79 -17.19
N ASN A 20 -16.00 27.88 -17.26
CA ASN A 20 -16.32 26.98 -16.15
C ASN A 20 -15.50 25.68 -16.15
N TYR A 21 -14.79 25.34 -17.25
CA TYR A 21 -13.94 24.14 -17.28
C TYR A 21 -12.85 24.14 -16.20
N VAL A 22 -12.23 25.28 -15.95
CA VAL A 22 -11.22 25.38 -14.87
C VAL A 22 -11.88 25.13 -13.50
N LYS A 23 -13.05 25.76 -13.27
CA LYS A 23 -13.79 25.64 -12.00
C LYS A 23 -14.31 24.22 -11.75
N VAL A 24 -14.78 23.53 -12.79
CA VAL A 24 -15.31 22.16 -12.68
C VAL A 24 -14.22 21.13 -12.36
N VAL A 25 -12.97 21.42 -12.73
CA VAL A 25 -11.82 20.58 -12.38
C VAL A 25 -11.31 20.88 -10.99
N ASP A 26 -11.26 22.15 -10.60
CA ASP A 26 -10.71 22.57 -9.31
C ASP A 26 -11.66 22.31 -8.13
N SER A 27 -12.97 22.42 -8.34
CA SER A 27 -13.98 22.23 -7.28
C SER A 27 -13.96 20.81 -6.69
N PRO A 28 -13.94 19.72 -7.50
CA PRO A 28 -13.78 18.37 -6.98
C PRO A 28 -12.43 18.15 -6.29
N LYS A 29 -11.33 18.70 -6.83
CA LYS A 29 -10.00 18.59 -6.20
C LYS A 29 -9.99 19.22 -4.81
N LYS A 30 -10.55 20.43 -4.67
CA LYS A 30 -10.63 21.13 -3.38
C LYS A 30 -11.54 20.41 -2.38
N ARG A 31 -12.65 19.85 -2.84
CA ARG A 31 -13.67 19.24 -1.98
C ARG A 31 -13.32 17.81 -1.56
N PHE A 32 -12.86 16.99 -2.51
CA PHE A 32 -12.63 15.55 -2.34
C PHE A 32 -11.15 15.16 -2.33
N GLY A 33 -10.27 15.96 -2.93
CA GLY A 33 -8.82 15.72 -2.97
C GLY A 33 -8.06 16.19 -1.73
N ARG A 34 -8.71 16.29 -0.57
CA ARG A 34 -8.07 16.69 0.69
C ARG A 34 -7.15 15.57 1.19
N LYS A 35 -5.88 15.66 0.81
CA LYS A 35 -4.83 14.68 1.09
C LYS A 35 -4.76 14.26 2.55
N GLU A 36 -4.88 15.21 3.49
CA GLU A 36 -4.82 14.93 4.93
C GLU A 36 -5.94 14.00 5.41
N ILE A 37 -7.19 14.25 4.98
CA ILE A 37 -8.36 13.43 5.33
C ILE A 37 -8.23 12.03 4.71
N LEU A 38 -7.76 11.97 3.47
CA LEU A 38 -7.53 10.69 2.79
C LEU A 38 -6.43 9.88 3.48
N ALA A 39 -5.32 10.52 3.87
CA ALA A 39 -4.24 9.90 4.61
C ALA A 39 -4.74 9.33 5.95
N GLU A 40 -5.51 10.11 6.71
CA GLU A 40 -6.12 9.67 7.96
C GLU A 40 -7.03 8.46 7.74
N TYR A 41 -7.88 8.50 6.72
CA TYR A 41 -8.76 7.39 6.38
C TYR A 41 -8.00 6.10 6.10
N TYR A 42 -6.96 6.13 5.26
CA TYR A 42 -6.18 4.94 4.93
C TYR A 42 -5.38 4.41 6.12
N VAL A 43 -4.86 5.29 6.99
CA VAL A 43 -4.20 4.87 8.24
C VAL A 43 -5.21 4.21 9.18
N ARG A 44 -6.42 4.75 9.32
CA ARG A 44 -7.49 4.12 10.13
C ARG A 44 -7.90 2.76 9.58
N GLU A 45 -7.97 2.60 8.26
CA GLU A 45 -8.24 1.30 7.64
C GLU A 45 -7.12 0.29 7.91
N LEU A 46 -5.84 0.71 7.84
CA LEU A 46 -4.72 -0.13 8.25
C LEU A 46 -4.81 -0.55 9.72
N LEU A 47 -5.12 0.38 10.63
CA LEU A 47 -5.33 0.07 12.05
C LEU A 47 -6.51 -0.90 12.26
N SER A 48 -7.60 -0.73 11.50
CA SER A 48 -8.75 -1.63 11.50
C SER A 48 -8.36 -3.05 11.08
N LEU A 49 -7.44 -3.19 10.10
CA LEU A 49 -6.89 -4.49 9.72
C LEU A 49 -6.07 -5.14 10.84
N ILE A 50 -5.27 -4.36 11.58
CA ILE A 50 -4.52 -4.87 12.74
C ILE A 50 -5.48 -5.43 13.78
N VAL A 51 -6.50 -4.66 14.16
CA VAL A 51 -7.50 -5.09 15.16
C VAL A 51 -8.20 -6.36 14.71
N LYS A 52 -8.68 -6.42 13.46
CA LYS A 52 -9.35 -7.60 12.90
C LYS A 52 -8.47 -8.84 12.92
N ASN A 53 -7.18 -8.70 12.61
CA ASN A 53 -6.25 -9.83 12.58
C ASN A 53 -5.75 -10.24 13.97
N ALA A 54 -5.62 -9.30 14.92
CA ALA A 54 -5.14 -9.56 16.28
C ALA A 54 -6.21 -10.16 17.20
N THR A 55 -7.47 -9.75 17.04
CA THR A 55 -8.54 -10.06 18.00
C THR A 55 -9.44 -11.24 17.59
N ASN A 56 -9.26 -11.81 16.39
CA ASN A 56 -10.17 -12.82 15.79
C ASN A 56 -11.66 -12.42 15.83
N LEU A 57 -11.98 -11.13 16.01
CA LEU A 57 -13.34 -10.65 16.30
C LEU A 57 -14.35 -10.93 15.19
N ASN A 58 -13.90 -11.13 13.96
CA ASN A 58 -14.70 -11.57 12.81
C ASN A 58 -13.76 -12.33 11.88
N SER A 59 -14.07 -13.59 11.57
CA SER A 59 -13.40 -14.47 10.59
C SER A 59 -12.01 -13.99 10.13
N LYS A 60 -10.94 -14.54 10.72
CA LYS A 60 -9.56 -14.23 10.35
C LYS A 60 -9.41 -14.09 8.83
N LEU A 61 -8.99 -12.92 8.36
CA LEU A 61 -8.83 -12.66 6.92
C LEU A 61 -7.92 -13.74 6.33
N ASN A 62 -8.31 -14.32 5.20
CA ASN A 62 -7.41 -15.21 4.48
C ASN A 62 -6.16 -14.42 4.03
N LYS A 63 -5.01 -15.08 3.91
CA LYS A 63 -3.72 -14.47 3.55
C LYS A 63 -3.84 -13.58 2.30
N MET A 64 -4.59 -14.05 1.29
CA MET A 64 -4.86 -13.31 0.05
C MET A 64 -5.60 -11.99 0.32
N GLN A 65 -6.72 -12.04 1.04
CA GLN A 65 -7.50 -10.84 1.36
C GLN A 65 -6.73 -9.83 2.21
N LEU A 66 -5.85 -10.31 3.10
CA LEU A 66 -4.98 -9.45 3.88
C LEU A 66 -3.98 -8.72 2.97
N TYR A 67 -3.32 -9.46 2.07
CA TYR A 67 -2.36 -8.89 1.12
C TYR A 67 -3.03 -7.87 0.19
N ASP A 68 -4.16 -8.22 -0.45
CA ASP A 68 -4.85 -7.34 -1.39
C ASP A 68 -5.25 -6.00 -0.74
N LYS A 69 -5.77 -6.05 0.49
CA LYS A 69 -6.15 -4.84 1.24
C LYS A 69 -4.93 -4.03 1.64
N LEU A 70 -3.88 -4.68 2.13
CA LEU A 70 -2.64 -4.02 2.53
C LEU A 70 -2.00 -3.29 1.34
N GLU A 71 -1.87 -3.99 0.21
CA GLU A 71 -1.32 -3.43 -1.03
C GLU A 71 -2.18 -2.27 -1.55
N SER A 72 -3.50 -2.43 -1.55
CA SER A 72 -4.42 -1.36 -1.97
C SER A 72 -4.26 -0.10 -1.10
N HIS A 73 -4.22 -0.23 0.23
CA HIS A 73 -4.09 0.93 1.11
C HIS A 73 -2.72 1.59 1.00
N LEU A 74 -1.64 0.80 0.87
CA LEU A 74 -0.29 1.34 0.66
C LEU A 74 -0.17 2.09 -0.67
N ARG A 75 -0.72 1.54 -1.76
CA ARG A 75 -0.76 2.21 -3.07
C ARG A 75 -1.57 3.50 -3.02
N SER A 76 -2.67 3.54 -2.26
CA SER A 76 -3.43 4.77 -2.05
C SER A 76 -2.63 5.82 -1.26
N LEU A 77 -1.92 5.42 -0.21
CA LEU A 77 -1.04 6.32 0.56
C LEU A 77 0.12 6.86 -0.29
N GLU A 78 0.67 6.04 -1.18
CA GLU A 78 1.69 6.44 -2.15
C GLU A 78 1.17 7.50 -3.12
N SER A 79 -0.04 7.31 -3.65
CA SER A 79 -0.68 8.28 -4.56
C SER A 79 -0.94 9.66 -3.93
N ILE A 80 -0.99 9.73 -2.60
CA ILE A 80 -1.23 10.96 -1.84
C ILE A 80 0.11 11.66 -1.47
N ASP A 81 1.25 11.02 -1.77
CA ASP A 81 2.61 11.44 -1.39
C ASP A 81 2.88 11.31 0.13
N VAL A 82 2.19 10.37 0.79
CA VAL A 82 2.41 10.05 2.21
C VAL A 82 3.54 9.03 2.40
N THR A 83 4.09 8.47 1.32
CA THR A 83 5.17 7.48 1.33
C THR A 83 6.57 8.07 1.24
N THR A 84 6.74 9.35 1.57
CA THR A 84 8.06 9.95 1.76
C THR A 84 8.80 9.19 2.86
N ASP A 85 10.13 9.09 2.75
CA ASP A 85 11.07 8.47 3.71
C ASP A 85 10.73 8.79 5.19
N LYS A 86 10.16 9.98 5.44
CA LYS A 86 9.63 10.45 6.73
C LYS A 86 8.61 9.50 7.40
N TYR A 87 7.76 8.82 6.62
CA TYR A 87 6.71 7.93 7.15
C TYR A 87 6.99 6.45 6.89
N ALA A 88 8.04 6.12 6.12
CA ALA A 88 8.39 4.75 5.77
C ALA A 88 8.56 3.86 7.01
N THR A 89 9.18 4.38 8.07
CA THR A 89 9.34 3.67 9.35
C THR A 89 8.00 3.37 10.01
N ALA A 90 7.09 4.35 10.09
CA ALA A 90 5.79 4.18 10.73
C ALA A 90 4.90 3.20 9.93
N LEU A 91 4.88 3.33 8.60
CA LEU A 91 4.17 2.42 7.71
C LEU A 91 4.71 0.99 7.80
N PHE A 92 6.03 0.83 7.88
CA PHE A 92 6.65 -0.47 8.09
C PHE A 92 6.21 -1.12 9.41
N GLN A 93 6.20 -0.37 10.52
CA GLN A 93 5.71 -0.91 11.80
C GLN A 93 4.22 -1.29 11.74
N LEU A 94 3.37 -0.44 11.15
CA LEU A 94 1.94 -0.73 10.97
C LEU A 94 1.73 -2.01 10.16
N VAL A 95 2.44 -2.15 9.05
CA VAL A 95 2.35 -3.32 8.18
C VAL A 95 2.81 -4.58 8.91
N LYS A 96 3.92 -4.52 9.65
CA LYS A 96 4.37 -5.66 10.48
C LYS A 96 3.32 -6.06 11.51
N SER A 97 2.64 -5.10 12.13
CA SER A 97 1.56 -5.36 13.09
C SER A 97 0.31 -5.95 12.43
N CYS A 98 0.05 -5.67 11.14
CA CYS A 98 -1.05 -6.29 10.39
C CYS A 98 -0.82 -7.77 10.11
N ILE A 99 0.43 -8.25 10.11
CA ILE A 99 0.78 -9.60 9.65
C ILE A 99 0.68 -10.61 10.81
N PRO A 100 0.04 -11.77 10.61
CA PRO A 100 0.01 -12.84 11.60
C PRO A 100 1.42 -13.28 12.02
N GLY A 101 1.63 -13.50 13.33
CA GLY A 101 2.95 -13.82 13.87
C GLY A 101 3.64 -15.06 13.27
N ASN A 102 2.88 -16.02 12.74
CA ASN A 102 3.44 -17.17 12.02
C ASN A 102 4.08 -16.79 10.68
N LEU A 103 3.49 -15.86 9.92
CA LEU A 103 4.07 -15.34 8.69
C LEU A 103 5.28 -14.44 8.98
N LEU A 104 5.20 -13.61 10.03
CA LEU A 104 6.30 -12.77 10.45
C LEU A 104 7.53 -13.60 10.91
N ARG A 105 7.30 -14.76 11.55
CA ARG A 105 8.38 -15.67 11.93
C ARG A 105 9.08 -16.29 10.71
N ILE A 106 8.35 -16.59 9.64
CA ILE A 106 8.93 -17.09 8.39
C ILE A 106 9.75 -15.97 7.73
N TRP A 107 9.23 -14.75 7.71
CA TRP A 107 9.93 -13.56 7.21
C TRP A 107 11.26 -13.33 7.94
N LEU A 108 11.25 -13.28 9.27
CA LEU A 108 12.46 -13.05 10.09
C LEU A 108 13.51 -14.17 10.00
N ARG A 109 13.11 -15.37 9.57
CA ARG A 109 14.03 -16.48 9.33
C ARG A 109 14.68 -16.43 7.94
N ASN A 110 14.18 -15.57 7.05
CA ASN A 110 14.71 -15.45 5.71
C ASN A 110 16.14 -14.86 5.75
N PRO A 111 17.15 -15.56 5.19
CA PRO A 111 18.53 -15.08 5.19
C PRO A 111 18.73 -13.75 4.47
N VAL A 112 17.84 -13.37 3.54
CA VAL A 112 17.86 -12.06 2.85
C VAL A 112 17.61 -10.92 3.84
N VAL A 113 16.62 -11.08 4.72
CA VAL A 113 16.28 -10.08 5.74
C VAL A 113 17.44 -9.89 6.72
N LYS A 114 18.11 -10.98 7.11
CA LYS A 114 19.25 -10.94 8.05
C LYS A 114 20.52 -10.31 7.49
N LYS A 115 20.73 -10.36 6.17
CA LYS A 115 21.94 -9.80 5.53
C LYS A 115 21.82 -8.30 5.25
N GLU A 116 20.59 -7.80 5.14
CA GLU A 116 20.29 -6.42 4.71
C GLU A 116 19.72 -5.53 5.83
N GLU A 117 19.69 -6.06 7.07
CA GLU A 117 19.21 -5.33 8.26
C GLU A 117 19.93 -3.99 8.47
N ASP A 118 21.22 -3.89 8.10
CA ASP A 118 22.06 -2.72 8.33
C ASP A 118 22.19 -1.74 7.14
N LYS A 119 21.73 -2.12 5.93
CA LYS A 119 21.98 -1.33 4.70
C LYS A 119 20.73 -0.75 4.03
N ASN A 120 19.56 -1.32 4.27
CA ASN A 120 18.35 -0.96 3.53
C ASN A 120 17.47 0.06 4.27
N SER A 121 16.89 1.01 3.52
CA SER A 121 15.88 1.95 4.05
C SER A 121 14.64 1.18 4.54
N CYS A 122 13.86 1.79 5.45
CA CYS A 122 12.58 1.22 5.86
C CYS A 122 11.61 1.04 4.68
N GLY A 123 11.73 1.87 3.63
CA GLY A 123 10.97 1.70 2.38
C GLY A 123 11.33 0.40 1.66
N ASP A 124 12.61 0.08 1.55
CA ASP A 124 13.09 -1.15 0.92
C ASP A 124 12.66 -2.39 1.72
N LYS A 125 12.74 -2.30 3.06
CA LYS A 125 12.28 -3.37 3.96
C LYS A 125 10.76 -3.61 3.84
N LEU A 126 9.98 -2.55 3.64
CA LEU A 126 8.55 -2.66 3.37
C LEU A 126 8.26 -3.33 2.03
N LEU A 127 8.96 -2.93 0.96
CA LEU A 127 8.84 -3.54 -0.36
C LEU A 127 9.15 -5.04 -0.31
N GLN A 128 10.26 -5.40 0.33
CA GLN A 128 10.68 -6.76 0.56
C GLN A 128 9.59 -7.60 1.26
N LEU A 129 8.98 -7.04 2.30
CA LEU A 129 7.90 -7.70 3.04
C LEU A 129 6.66 -7.93 2.18
N LEU A 130 6.28 -6.95 1.35
CA LEU A 130 5.16 -7.08 0.42
C LEU A 130 5.43 -8.15 -0.64
N LEU A 131 6.65 -8.21 -1.18
CA LEU A 131 7.04 -9.23 -2.16
C LEU A 131 7.00 -10.64 -1.57
N PHE A 132 7.35 -10.80 -0.30
CA PHE A 132 7.19 -12.07 0.38
C PHE A 132 5.74 -12.45 0.63
N LEU A 133 4.91 -11.51 1.10
CA LEU A 133 3.48 -11.78 1.27
C LEU A 133 2.84 -12.17 -0.08
N ARG A 134 3.23 -11.50 -1.16
CA ARG A 134 2.82 -11.86 -2.52
C ARG A 134 3.20 -13.29 -2.88
N ALA A 135 4.47 -13.66 -2.68
CA ALA A 135 4.96 -15.01 -2.97
C ALA A 135 4.27 -16.10 -2.13
N GLU A 136 3.92 -15.78 -0.88
CA GLU A 136 3.18 -16.67 0.01
C GLU A 136 1.70 -16.80 -0.41
N VAL A 137 1.08 -15.74 -0.93
CA VAL A 137 -0.31 -15.72 -1.42
C VAL A 137 -0.45 -16.39 -2.78
N GLU A 138 0.49 -16.17 -3.70
CA GLU A 138 0.51 -16.78 -5.04
C GLU A 138 0.85 -18.28 -5.01
N GLY A 139 1.02 -18.87 -3.82
CA GLY A 139 1.21 -20.30 -3.64
C GLY A 139 2.63 -20.72 -4.01
N GLY A 140 3.62 -20.21 -3.27
CA GLY A 140 4.88 -20.92 -3.04
C GLY A 140 5.57 -21.48 -4.29
N LYS A 141 5.68 -20.72 -5.38
CA LYS A 141 6.72 -21.00 -6.38
C LYS A 141 8.06 -20.59 -5.77
N LYS A 142 8.68 -21.57 -5.11
CA LYS A 142 10.05 -21.57 -4.56
C LYS A 142 11.14 -21.15 -5.57
N ASP A 143 10.77 -20.84 -6.81
CA ASP A 143 11.68 -20.51 -7.90
C ASP A 143 11.80 -19.01 -8.20
N PHE A 144 10.90 -18.15 -7.67
CA PHE A 144 10.89 -16.73 -8.07
C PHE A 144 11.95 -15.88 -7.37
N VAL A 145 12.37 -16.25 -6.16
CA VAL A 145 13.37 -15.46 -5.40
C VAL A 145 14.80 -15.70 -5.90
N GLY A 146 15.08 -16.85 -6.53
CA GLY A 146 16.44 -17.22 -6.93
C GLY A 146 16.90 -16.72 -8.32
N LYS A 147 15.98 -16.56 -9.28
CA LYS A 147 16.36 -16.32 -10.70
C LYS A 147 16.02 -14.92 -11.22
N SER A 148 14.93 -14.30 -10.76
CA SER A 148 14.51 -13.00 -11.30
C SER A 148 15.36 -11.82 -10.79
N TRP A 149 15.96 -11.94 -9.61
CA TRP A 149 16.77 -10.86 -9.00
C TRP A 149 18.19 -10.75 -9.60
N LEU A 150 18.77 -11.88 -10.03
CA LEU A 150 20.08 -11.89 -10.69
C LEU A 150 20.08 -11.17 -12.04
N GLN A 151 18.94 -11.12 -12.74
CA GLN A 151 18.83 -10.43 -14.03
C GLN A 151 18.62 -8.91 -13.89
N ILE A 152 18.12 -8.42 -12.76
CA ILE A 152 17.84 -6.98 -12.58
C ILE A 152 19.13 -6.21 -12.23
N GLN A 153 20.09 -6.83 -11.52
CA GLN A 153 21.39 -6.20 -11.27
C GLN A 153 22.34 -6.20 -12.49
N GLY A 154 22.20 -7.16 -13.42
CA GLY A 154 23.09 -7.24 -14.58
C GLY A 154 22.81 -6.24 -15.70
N SER A 155 21.72 -5.47 -15.64
CA SER A 155 21.32 -4.55 -16.71
C SER A 155 21.57 -3.08 -16.40
N SER A 156 22.01 -2.72 -15.19
CA SER A 156 22.32 -1.33 -14.81
C SER A 156 23.81 -0.97 -14.88
N GLU A 157 24.69 -1.92 -15.21
CA GLU A 157 26.16 -1.71 -15.30
C GLU A 157 26.69 -1.72 -16.74
N SER A 158 25.92 -1.23 -17.70
CA SER A 158 26.44 -0.96 -19.05
C SER A 158 25.79 0.27 -19.67
N LYS A 159 26.26 1.45 -19.25
CA LYS A 159 26.56 2.57 -20.15
C LYS A 159 27.39 3.64 -19.45
#